data_AF-A0A2P9GWE2-F1
#
_entry.id   AF-A0A2P9GWE2-F1
#
_cell.length_a   1.000
_cell.length_b   1.000
_cell.length_c   1.000
_cell.angle_alpha   90.00
_cell.angle_beta   90.00
_cell.angle_gamma   90.00
#
_symmetry.space_group_name_H-M   'P 1'
#
loop_
_entity.id
_entity.type
_entity.pdbx_description
1 polymer ?
#
loop_
_entity_poly.entity_id
_entity_poly.type
_entity_poly.pdbx_seq_one_letter_code
_entity_poly.pdbx_strand_id
1 'polypeptide(L)'
;MSWLLLDAGNTALKWELTCPAAAQWREADIPEAATAHANRRGSIAMDDPQLAAKLLTELKRADTPTAIVGCAVASEERVNAIDAAFRAASSQKVQWLGAAAQFDHDGITLRNSYRNPLQLGPDRWHALIGARARFPQGVLAVINAGTATTVDGLNEDGRFVGGVIAPGIDLMRTSLAQGTARLPLAAGEYVAHPDNSDDAICTGILDAQIGLIERRVRRIREQAGALVHVVLSGGRGPDLFALLRAQAGFGTMIAHEPDLVLRGLWHRARALASDAVTNRVL
;
A
#
# COMPACT_ATOMS: atom_id res chain seq x y z
N MET A 1 -24.62 7.55 0.13
CA MET A 1 -23.63 7.88 1.19
C MET A 1 -22.29 7.32 0.74
N SER A 2 -21.22 8.10 0.82
CA SER A 2 -19.88 7.72 0.36
C SER A 2 -18.86 7.85 1.49
N TRP A 3 -17.84 7.01 1.50
CA TRP A 3 -16.64 7.16 2.32
C TRP A 3 -15.47 7.60 1.45
N LEU A 4 -14.60 8.44 2.01
CA LEU A 4 -13.33 8.77 1.40
C LEU A 4 -12.21 8.06 2.16
N LEU A 5 -11.43 7.26 1.43
CA LEU A 5 -10.25 6.57 1.94
C LEU A 5 -8.98 7.31 1.49
N LEU A 6 -8.03 7.48 2.39
CA LEU A 6 -6.79 8.22 2.16
C LEU A 6 -5.56 7.39 2.57
N ASP A 7 -4.62 7.19 1.67
CA ASP A 7 -3.30 6.62 1.96
C ASP A 7 -2.23 7.71 1.72
N ALA A 8 -1.84 8.38 2.81
CA ALA A 8 -0.86 9.46 2.80
C ALA A 8 0.55 8.90 2.98
N GLY A 9 1.16 8.49 1.87
CA GLY A 9 2.55 8.06 1.80
C GLY A 9 3.54 9.23 1.70
N ASN A 10 4.84 8.94 1.73
CA ASN A 10 5.89 9.97 1.66
C ASN A 10 5.94 10.71 0.31
N THR A 11 5.62 10.03 -0.79
CA THR A 11 5.73 10.59 -2.15
C THR A 11 4.37 10.97 -2.73
N ALA A 12 3.29 10.30 -2.32
CA ALA A 12 1.97 10.53 -2.88
C ALA A 12 0.86 10.25 -1.85
N LEU A 13 -0.26 10.94 -2.03
CA LEU A 13 -1.55 10.67 -1.40
C LEU A 13 -2.42 9.95 -2.42
N LYS A 14 -2.66 8.67 -2.17
CA LYS A 14 -3.68 7.92 -2.90
C LYS A 14 -5.01 8.08 -2.20
N TRP A 15 -6.09 8.13 -2.97
CA TRP A 15 -7.42 8.25 -2.41
C TRP A 15 -8.45 7.47 -3.22
N GLU A 16 -9.51 7.04 -2.54
CA GLU A 16 -10.67 6.41 -3.18
C GLU A 16 -11.97 6.81 -2.47
N LEU A 17 -12.93 7.26 -3.27
CA LEU A 17 -14.31 7.48 -2.86
C LEU A 17 -15.09 6.19 -3.10
N THR A 18 -15.67 5.63 -2.05
CA THR A 18 -16.30 4.31 -2.06
C THR A 18 -17.68 4.32 -1.42
N CYS A 19 -18.56 3.41 -1.82
CA CYS A 19 -19.86 3.22 -1.19
C CYS A 19 -19.74 2.25 0.00
N PRO A 20 -20.16 2.63 1.22
CA PRO A 20 -20.15 1.76 2.41
C PRO A 20 -21.02 0.50 2.25
N ALA A 21 -22.09 0.61 1.47
CA ALA A 21 -23.03 -0.47 1.21
C ALA A 21 -22.54 -1.46 0.14
N ALA A 22 -21.37 -1.22 -0.47
CA ALA A 22 -20.79 -2.18 -1.40
C ALA A 22 -20.52 -3.50 -0.67
N ALA A 23 -21.02 -4.60 -1.23
CA ALA A 23 -20.85 -5.93 -0.63
C ALA A 23 -19.37 -6.40 -0.62
N GLN A 24 -18.57 -5.88 -1.54
CA GLN A 24 -17.17 -6.26 -1.73
C GLN A 24 -16.33 -5.07 -2.20
N TRP A 25 -15.02 -5.14 -1.96
CA TRP A 25 -14.04 -4.24 -2.54
C TRP A 25 -14.05 -4.32 -4.07
N ARG A 26 -13.88 -3.18 -4.76
CA ARG A 26 -13.80 -3.14 -6.21
C ARG A 26 -12.35 -3.36 -6.66
N GLU A 27 -12.12 -4.50 -7.30
CA GLU A 27 -10.87 -4.81 -8.00
C GLU A 27 -10.54 -3.73 -9.05
N ALA A 28 -9.25 -3.42 -9.24
CA ALA A 28 -8.80 -2.36 -10.14
C ALA A 28 -9.16 -2.59 -11.61
N ASP A 29 -9.41 -3.84 -12.01
CA ASP A 29 -9.69 -4.24 -13.39
C ASP A 29 -11.16 -4.10 -13.81
N ILE A 30 -12.05 -3.65 -12.91
CA ILE A 30 -13.48 -3.47 -13.23
C ILE A 30 -13.70 -2.06 -13.81
N PRO A 31 -14.19 -1.92 -15.06
CA PRO A 31 -14.39 -0.62 -15.70
C PRO A 31 -15.33 0.30 -14.92
N GLU A 32 -14.97 1.59 -14.86
CA GLU A 32 -15.66 2.64 -14.10
C GLU A 32 -17.15 2.81 -14.48
N ALA A 33 -17.52 2.45 -15.73
CA ALA A 33 -18.87 2.58 -16.27
C ALA A 33 -19.87 1.51 -15.79
N ALA A 34 -19.43 0.43 -15.13
CA ALA A 34 -20.27 -0.72 -14.82
C ALA A 34 -21.15 -0.58 -13.56
N THR A 35 -21.06 0.54 -12.82
CA THR A 35 -21.82 0.72 -11.57
C THR A 35 -22.43 2.11 -11.49
N ALA A 36 -23.75 2.20 -11.28
CA ALA A 36 -24.54 3.45 -11.19
C ALA A 36 -24.15 4.39 -10.02
N HIS A 37 -23.17 4.02 -9.20
CA HIS A 37 -22.55 4.83 -8.17
C HIS A 37 -21.02 4.81 -8.41
N ALA A 38 -20.53 5.70 -9.26
CA ALA A 38 -19.14 5.67 -9.72
C ALA A 38 -18.15 5.96 -8.57
N ASN A 39 -17.58 4.91 -7.99
CA ASN A 39 -16.44 5.01 -7.08
C ASN A 39 -15.24 5.58 -7.85
N ARG A 40 -14.72 6.73 -7.40
CA ARG A 40 -13.60 7.46 -8.02
C ARG A 40 -12.34 7.25 -7.21
N ARG A 41 -11.19 7.19 -7.88
CA ARG A 41 -9.88 7.07 -7.23
C ARG A 41 -8.86 7.96 -7.91
N GLY A 42 -7.79 8.30 -7.19
CA GLY A 42 -6.72 9.11 -7.73
C GLY A 42 -5.48 9.11 -6.86
N SER A 43 -4.45 9.79 -7.36
CA SER A 43 -3.19 9.99 -6.67
C SER A 43 -2.72 11.42 -6.89
N ILE A 44 -2.24 12.06 -5.83
CA ILE A 44 -1.66 13.41 -5.88
C ILE A 44 -0.26 13.34 -5.26
N ALA A 45 0.73 13.98 -5.88
CA ALA A 45 2.08 14.02 -5.34
C ALA A 45 2.11 14.79 -4.00
N MET A 46 2.93 14.34 -3.05
CA MET A 46 3.03 14.97 -1.71
C MET A 46 3.73 16.30 -1.69
N ASP A 47 4.63 16.54 -2.63
CA ASP A 47 5.29 17.81 -2.81
C ASP A 47 4.47 18.82 -3.63
N ASP A 48 3.29 18.43 -4.14
CA ASP A 48 2.44 19.31 -4.93
C ASP A 48 1.97 20.52 -4.09
N PRO A 49 2.29 21.76 -4.49
CA PRO A 49 1.90 22.96 -3.73
C PRO A 49 0.38 23.18 -3.71
N GLN A 50 -0.36 22.54 -4.61
CA GLN A 50 -1.81 22.60 -4.72
C GLN A 50 -2.51 21.34 -4.21
N LEU A 51 -1.81 20.47 -3.46
CA LEU A 51 -2.36 19.21 -2.93
C LEU A 51 -3.77 19.34 -2.37
N ALA A 52 -3.97 20.28 -1.44
CA ALA A 52 -5.26 20.55 -0.80
C ALA A 52 -6.33 20.96 -1.82
N ALA A 53 -6.02 21.90 -2.71
CA ALA A 53 -6.97 22.40 -3.70
C ALA A 53 -7.35 21.33 -4.73
N LYS A 54 -6.39 20.52 -5.19
CA LYS A 54 -6.62 19.39 -6.10
C LYS A 54 -7.50 18.35 -5.45
N LEU A 55 -7.20 17.95 -4.21
CA LEU A 55 -8.01 16.99 -3.46
C LEU A 55 -9.46 17.46 -3.33
N LEU A 56 -9.67 18.72 -2.94
CA LEU A 56 -11.01 19.30 -2.82
C LEU A 56 -11.73 19.43 -4.17
N THR A 57 -11.01 19.67 -5.26
CA THR A 57 -11.58 19.77 -6.61
C THR A 57 -12.09 18.41 -7.09
N GLU A 58 -11.31 17.35 -6.86
CA GLU A 58 -11.71 15.98 -7.16
C GLU A 58 -12.95 15.55 -6.34
N LEU A 59 -13.05 16.04 -5.09
CA LEU A 59 -14.17 15.76 -4.20
C LEU A 59 -15.42 16.59 -4.49
N LYS A 60 -15.30 17.86 -4.91
CA LYS A 60 -16.45 18.74 -5.23
C LYS A 60 -17.31 18.23 -6.39
N ARG A 61 -16.78 17.33 -7.20
CA ARG A 61 -17.53 16.66 -8.28
C ARG A 61 -18.32 15.44 -7.79
N ALA A 62 -18.26 15.10 -6.51
CA ALA A 62 -18.91 13.95 -5.88
C ALA A 62 -19.68 14.39 -4.63
N ASP A 63 -20.78 13.71 -4.30
CA ASP A 63 -21.53 13.98 -3.08
C ASP A 63 -20.61 13.94 -1.84
N THR A 64 -20.80 14.89 -0.92
CA THR A 64 -19.96 15.06 0.28
C THR A 64 -19.85 13.75 1.07
N PRO A 65 -18.63 13.24 1.33
CA PRO A 65 -18.47 11.96 2.00
C PRO A 65 -19.02 12.02 3.42
N THR A 66 -19.69 10.95 3.86
CA THR A 66 -20.24 10.81 5.21
C THR A 66 -19.19 10.41 6.23
N ALA A 67 -18.03 9.90 5.80
CA ALA A 67 -16.87 9.65 6.62
C ALA A 67 -15.58 9.77 5.80
N ILE A 68 -14.50 10.18 6.45
CA ILE A 68 -13.16 10.27 5.86
C ILE A 68 -12.21 9.49 6.75
N VAL A 69 -11.59 8.45 6.20
CA VAL A 69 -10.71 7.53 6.93
C VAL A 69 -9.39 7.47 6.18
N GLY A 70 -8.27 7.46 6.89
CA GLY A 70 -6.98 7.33 6.23
C GLY A 70 -5.92 6.67 7.07
N CYS A 71 -4.78 6.36 6.46
CA CYS A 71 -3.53 6.10 7.15
C CYS A 71 -2.44 7.04 6.63
N ALA A 72 -1.46 7.34 7.47
CA ALA A 72 -0.38 8.25 7.11
C ALA A 72 0.98 7.72 7.59
N VAL A 73 1.95 7.80 6.69
CA VAL A 73 3.39 7.69 6.97
C VAL A 73 4.17 8.90 6.45
N ALA A 74 3.46 9.86 5.85
CA ALA A 74 3.99 11.17 5.47
C ALA A 74 4.39 12.01 6.69
N SER A 75 5.11 13.12 6.45
CA SER A 75 5.48 14.06 7.52
C SER A 75 4.26 14.69 8.18
N GLU A 76 4.37 15.06 9.46
CA GLU A 76 3.31 15.72 10.21
C GLU A 76 2.82 17.00 9.53
N GLU A 77 3.73 17.78 8.92
CA GLU A 77 3.39 18.97 8.14
C GLU A 77 2.40 18.65 7.02
N ARG A 78 2.65 17.58 6.26
CA ARG A 78 1.79 17.17 5.14
C ARG A 78 0.45 16.64 5.62
N VAL A 79 0.44 15.83 6.67
CA VAL A 79 -0.81 15.34 7.30
C VAL A 79 -1.66 16.51 7.81
N ASN A 80 -1.03 17.48 8.49
CA ASN A 80 -1.70 18.69 8.98
C ASN A 80 -2.26 19.55 7.85
N ALA A 81 -1.58 19.63 6.71
CA ALA A 81 -2.06 20.33 5.52
C ALA A 81 -3.30 19.65 4.93
N ILE A 82 -3.33 18.31 4.88
CA ILE A 82 -4.51 17.54 4.46
C ILE A 82 -5.68 17.79 5.43
N ASP A 83 -5.44 17.71 6.74
CA ASP A 83 -6.47 17.98 7.76
C ASP A 83 -7.02 19.41 7.66
N ALA A 84 -6.16 20.41 7.43
CA ALA A 84 -6.58 21.79 7.23
C ALA A 84 -7.47 21.94 5.99
N ALA A 85 -7.15 21.26 4.89
CA ALA A 85 -7.95 21.26 3.68
C ALA A 85 -9.36 20.72 3.94
N PHE A 86 -9.48 19.59 4.64
CA PHE A 86 -10.79 19.01 4.98
C PHE A 86 -11.57 19.85 5.98
N ARG A 87 -10.91 20.40 7.00
CA ARG A 87 -11.57 21.33 7.94
C ARG A 87 -12.18 22.55 7.25
N ALA A 88 -11.55 23.04 6.19
CA ALA A 88 -12.04 24.20 5.44
C ALA A 88 -13.21 23.88 4.49
N ALA A 89 -13.34 22.62 4.05
CA ALA A 89 -14.25 22.25 2.96
C ALA A 89 -15.32 21.21 3.33
N SER A 90 -15.19 20.58 4.50
CA SER A 90 -16.09 19.53 4.98
C SER A 90 -16.32 19.68 6.49
N SER A 91 -17.50 19.29 6.95
CA SER A 91 -17.79 19.13 8.38
C SER A 91 -17.18 17.84 8.96
N GLN A 92 -16.76 16.92 8.08
CA GLN A 92 -16.11 15.67 8.49
C GLN A 92 -14.61 15.89 8.73
N LYS A 93 -14.11 15.27 9.79
CA LYS A 93 -12.67 15.21 10.09
C LYS A 93 -12.09 13.93 9.49
N VAL A 94 -10.82 13.98 9.11
CA VAL A 94 -10.10 12.76 8.74
C VAL A 94 -9.84 11.93 10.00
N GLN A 95 -10.25 10.67 9.98
CA GLN A 95 -9.90 9.70 11.00
C GLN A 95 -8.66 8.92 10.55
N TRP A 96 -7.48 9.32 11.04
CA TRP A 96 -6.22 8.63 10.77
C TRP A 96 -6.10 7.36 11.63
N LEU A 97 -6.04 6.21 10.97
CA LEU A 97 -5.96 4.88 11.58
C LEU A 97 -4.52 4.39 11.64
N GLY A 98 -4.13 3.96 12.84
CA GLY A 98 -2.86 3.30 13.11
C GLY A 98 -2.91 1.79 12.89
N ALA A 99 -1.75 1.15 13.08
CA ALA A 99 -1.67 -0.29 13.28
C ALA A 99 -2.40 -0.72 14.56
N ALA A 100 -2.81 -1.97 14.62
CA ALA A 100 -3.42 -2.57 15.80
C ALA A 100 -2.72 -3.88 16.18
N ALA A 101 -2.96 -4.35 17.40
CA ALA A 101 -2.51 -5.68 17.86
C ALA A 101 -3.20 -6.81 17.09
N GLN A 102 -4.47 -6.61 16.73
CA GLN A 102 -5.26 -7.57 15.99
C GLN A 102 -6.32 -6.87 15.13
N PHE A 103 -6.83 -7.59 14.15
CA PHE A 103 -8.00 -7.24 13.37
C PHE A 103 -8.82 -8.50 13.15
N ASP A 104 -10.11 -8.47 13.47
CA ASP A 104 -11.02 -9.60 13.27
C ASP A 104 -12.40 -9.07 12.89
N HIS A 105 -12.70 -9.13 11.59
CA HIS A 105 -13.96 -8.62 11.03
C HIS A 105 -14.21 -9.21 9.64
N ASP A 106 -15.47 -9.46 9.28
CA ASP A 106 -15.88 -10.01 7.98
C ASP A 106 -15.10 -11.28 7.56
N GLY A 107 -14.75 -12.15 8.52
CA GLY A 107 -13.97 -13.36 8.28
C GLY A 107 -12.48 -13.13 7.99
N ILE A 108 -11.97 -11.91 8.19
CA ILE A 108 -10.56 -11.56 8.06
C ILE A 108 -9.96 -11.47 9.46
N THR A 109 -9.11 -12.43 9.80
CA THR A 109 -8.39 -12.43 11.08
C THR A 109 -6.91 -12.12 10.85
N LEU A 110 -6.37 -11.18 11.63
CA LEU A 110 -4.96 -10.83 11.66
C LEU A 110 -4.44 -10.62 13.07
N ARG A 111 -3.20 -11.07 13.32
CA ARG A 111 -2.47 -10.86 14.57
C ARG A 111 -1.10 -10.25 14.29
N ASN A 112 -0.83 -9.10 14.89
CA ASN A 112 0.41 -8.37 14.72
C ASN A 112 1.46 -8.87 15.71
N SER A 113 2.51 -9.55 15.21
CA SER A 113 3.56 -10.12 16.06
C SER A 113 4.76 -9.21 16.30
N TYR A 114 4.66 -7.91 15.98
CA TYR A 114 5.65 -6.96 16.47
C TYR A 114 5.65 -6.97 18.01
N ARG A 115 6.84 -6.79 18.61
CA ARG A 115 6.98 -6.65 20.07
C ARG A 115 6.10 -5.52 20.61
N ASN A 116 6.04 -4.42 19.86
CA ASN A 116 5.05 -3.37 20.04
C ASN A 116 4.24 -3.24 18.74
N PRO A 117 3.00 -3.78 18.69
CA PRO A 117 2.16 -3.74 17.50
C PRO A 117 1.94 -2.35 16.91
N LEU A 118 1.88 -1.32 17.76
CA LEU A 118 1.59 0.05 17.34
C LEU A 118 2.75 0.72 16.59
N GLN A 119 3.96 0.13 16.62
CA GLN A 119 5.11 0.61 15.85
C GLN A 119 5.13 0.12 14.41
N LEU A 120 4.26 -0.81 14.03
CA LEU A 120 4.13 -1.19 12.63
C LEU A 120 3.58 0.00 11.85
N GLY A 121 4.21 0.32 10.71
CA GLY A 121 3.72 1.36 9.80
C GLY A 121 2.25 1.11 9.46
N PRO A 122 1.37 2.13 9.58
CA PRO A 122 -0.05 1.92 9.37
C PRO A 122 -0.34 1.51 7.93
N ASP A 123 0.39 2.02 6.94
CA ASP A 123 0.33 1.57 5.54
C ASP A 123 0.57 0.05 5.40
N ARG A 124 1.60 -0.48 6.05
CA ARG A 124 1.93 -1.92 6.06
C ARG A 124 0.85 -2.75 6.75
N TRP A 125 0.30 -2.25 7.87
CA TRP A 125 -0.79 -2.92 8.57
C TRP A 125 -2.04 -3.04 7.69
N HIS A 126 -2.44 -1.95 7.04
CA HIS A 126 -3.59 -1.96 6.14
C HIS A 126 -3.31 -2.78 4.88
N ALA A 127 -2.09 -2.77 4.33
CA ALA A 127 -1.71 -3.66 3.24
C ALA A 127 -1.88 -5.15 3.61
N LEU A 128 -1.54 -5.55 4.84
CA LEU A 128 -1.74 -6.93 5.32
C LEU A 128 -3.23 -7.29 5.42
N ILE A 129 -4.07 -6.36 5.90
CA ILE A 129 -5.54 -6.53 5.90
C ILE A 129 -6.05 -6.73 4.48
N GLY A 130 -5.65 -5.85 3.56
CA GLY A 130 -6.02 -5.95 2.16
C GLY A 130 -5.57 -7.26 1.52
N ALA A 131 -4.35 -7.71 1.82
CA ALA A 131 -3.80 -8.96 1.28
C ALA A 131 -4.57 -10.18 1.77
N ARG A 132 -4.85 -10.29 3.07
CA ARG A 132 -5.63 -11.41 3.62
C ARG A 132 -7.07 -11.39 3.12
N ALA A 133 -7.68 -10.21 2.95
CA ALA A 133 -9.01 -10.09 2.38
C ALA A 133 -9.07 -10.60 0.93
N ARG A 134 -8.05 -10.26 0.12
CA ARG A 134 -7.95 -10.66 -1.29
C ARG A 134 -7.58 -12.13 -1.46
N PHE A 135 -6.73 -12.64 -0.57
CA PHE A 135 -6.24 -14.01 -0.54
C PHE A 135 -6.52 -14.62 0.84
N PRO A 136 -7.75 -15.15 1.06
CA PRO A 136 -8.18 -15.62 2.38
C PRO A 136 -7.33 -16.77 2.94
N GLN A 137 -6.71 -17.57 2.06
CA GLN A 137 -5.97 -18.78 2.42
C GLN A 137 -4.48 -18.69 2.07
N GLY A 138 -3.69 -19.57 2.67
CA GLY A 138 -2.26 -19.71 2.36
C GLY A 138 -1.37 -18.64 3.01
N VAL A 139 -0.06 -18.84 2.81
CA VAL A 139 1.00 -17.96 3.31
C VAL A 139 1.27 -16.87 2.28
N LEU A 140 1.34 -15.62 2.72
CA LEU A 140 1.57 -14.46 1.85
C LEU A 140 2.93 -13.81 2.16
N ALA A 141 3.62 -13.38 1.10
CA ALA A 141 4.62 -12.34 1.16
C ALA A 141 4.02 -11.08 0.54
N VAL A 142 3.77 -10.07 1.36
CA VAL A 142 3.19 -8.79 0.95
C VAL A 142 4.34 -7.81 0.72
N ILE A 143 4.50 -7.37 -0.52
CA ILE A 143 5.54 -6.43 -0.93
C ILE A 143 4.90 -5.11 -1.31
N ASN A 144 5.34 -4.03 -0.69
CA ASN A 144 4.96 -2.67 -1.10
C ASN A 144 6.20 -1.97 -1.66
N ALA A 145 6.22 -1.75 -2.98
CA ALA A 145 7.31 -1.11 -3.70
C ALA A 145 6.99 0.38 -3.91
N GLY A 146 7.31 1.20 -2.91
CA GLY A 146 7.13 2.66 -2.92
C GLY A 146 8.44 3.39 -2.69
N THR A 147 8.40 4.51 -1.94
CA THR A 147 9.60 5.24 -1.50
C THR A 147 10.58 4.32 -0.77
N ALA A 148 10.04 3.44 0.08
CA ALA A 148 10.72 2.27 0.61
C ALA A 148 10.09 1.02 0.01
N THR A 149 10.88 -0.04 -0.09
CA THR A 149 10.38 -1.39 -0.37
C THR A 149 10.22 -2.13 0.95
N THR A 150 9.02 -2.64 1.21
CA THR A 150 8.76 -3.52 2.34
C THR A 150 8.48 -4.93 1.86
N VAL A 151 8.90 -5.94 2.63
CA VAL A 151 8.51 -7.34 2.41
C VAL A 151 8.04 -7.92 3.72
N ASP A 152 6.74 -8.13 3.83
CA ASP A 152 6.02 -8.54 5.03
C ASP A 152 5.52 -9.98 4.89
N GLY A 153 5.79 -10.82 5.90
CA GLY A 153 5.32 -12.21 5.92
C GLY A 153 4.00 -12.33 6.68
N LEU A 154 3.04 -13.02 6.08
CA LEU A 154 1.77 -13.35 6.71
C LEU A 154 1.55 -14.87 6.62
N ASN A 155 1.46 -15.54 7.76
CA ASN A 155 1.17 -16.97 7.77
C ASN A 155 -0.32 -17.25 7.48
N GLU A 156 -0.65 -18.52 7.28
CA GLU A 156 -2.02 -18.97 6.97
C GLU A 156 -3.05 -18.58 8.04
N ASP A 157 -2.70 -18.64 9.33
CA ASP A 157 -3.58 -18.29 10.46
C ASP A 157 -3.76 -16.77 10.71
N GLY A 158 -3.35 -15.94 9.73
CA GLY A 158 -3.44 -14.48 9.83
C GLY A 158 -2.38 -13.82 10.72
N ARG A 159 -1.36 -14.55 11.16
CA ARG A 159 -0.25 -13.97 11.93
C ARG A 159 0.71 -13.25 11.00
N PHE A 160 0.86 -11.95 11.21
CA PHE A 160 1.99 -11.18 10.67
C PHE A 160 3.26 -11.61 11.40
N VAL A 161 4.18 -12.28 10.68
CA VAL A 161 5.40 -12.86 11.26
C VAL A 161 6.60 -11.91 11.25
N GLY A 162 6.36 -10.65 10.88
CA GLY A 162 7.38 -9.63 10.70
C GLY A 162 7.73 -9.40 9.24
N GLY A 163 8.61 -8.43 9.01
CA GLY A 163 9.02 -8.04 7.67
C GLY A 163 10.31 -7.27 7.68
N VAL A 164 10.69 -6.79 6.50
CA VAL A 164 11.86 -5.93 6.30
C VAL A 164 11.46 -4.65 5.58
N ILE A 165 12.29 -3.62 5.76
CA ILE A 165 12.20 -2.32 5.08
C ILE A 165 13.57 -2.07 4.45
N ALA A 166 13.57 -1.70 3.17
CA ALA A 166 14.75 -1.32 2.41
C ALA A 166 14.45 -0.04 1.60
N PRO A 167 15.45 0.72 1.15
CA PRO A 167 15.20 1.82 0.24
C PRO A 167 14.54 1.31 -1.05
N GLY A 168 13.56 2.06 -1.57
CA GLY A 168 12.91 1.75 -2.84
C GLY A 168 13.80 2.11 -4.04
N ILE A 169 13.33 1.80 -5.25
CA ILE A 169 14.08 2.01 -6.50
C ILE A 169 14.56 3.45 -6.64
N ASP A 170 13.65 4.42 -6.51
CA ASP A 170 13.98 5.84 -6.69
C ASP A 170 14.88 6.38 -5.58
N LEU A 171 14.70 5.89 -4.34
CA LEU A 171 15.55 6.28 -3.21
C LEU A 171 16.97 5.72 -3.37
N MET A 172 17.12 4.46 -3.79
CA MET A 172 18.43 3.88 -4.12
C MET A 172 19.12 4.68 -5.23
N ARG A 173 18.40 5.00 -6.32
CA ARG A 173 18.92 5.80 -7.43
C ARG A 173 19.40 7.17 -6.96
N THR A 174 18.57 7.87 -6.18
CA THR A 174 18.89 9.19 -5.65
C THR A 174 20.09 9.14 -4.69
N SER A 175 20.18 8.08 -3.87
CA SER A 175 21.29 7.91 -2.92
C SER A 175 22.65 7.74 -3.60
N LEU A 176 22.71 7.08 -4.75
CA LEU A 176 23.94 6.95 -5.54
C LEU A 176 24.35 8.29 -6.17
N ALA A 177 23.39 9.01 -6.74
CA ALA A 177 23.62 10.31 -7.36
C ALA A 177 24.09 11.37 -6.34
N GLN A 178 23.55 11.36 -5.13
CA GLN A 178 23.92 12.30 -4.07
C GLN A 178 25.14 11.86 -3.25
N GLY A 179 25.31 10.55 -3.08
CA GLY A 179 26.32 9.96 -2.22
C GLY A 179 27.67 9.69 -2.88
N THR A 180 27.81 9.97 -4.19
CA THR A 180 29.05 9.74 -4.92
C THR A 180 29.43 10.95 -5.77
N ALA A 181 30.73 11.13 -6.01
CA ALA A 181 31.21 12.31 -6.73
C ALA A 181 30.98 12.29 -8.25
N ARG A 182 30.66 11.11 -8.83
CA ARG A 182 30.66 10.91 -10.29
C ARG A 182 29.47 10.13 -10.84
N LEU A 183 28.65 9.49 -9.99
CA LEU A 183 27.49 8.76 -10.52
C LEU A 183 26.35 9.74 -10.81
N PRO A 184 25.72 9.66 -11.99
CA PRO A 184 24.60 10.52 -12.33
C PRO A 184 23.33 10.06 -11.63
N LEU A 185 22.29 10.88 -11.71
CA LEU A 185 20.92 10.40 -11.55
C LEU A 185 20.57 9.56 -12.79
N ALA A 186 20.94 8.28 -12.75
CA ALA A 186 20.90 7.38 -13.90
C ALA A 186 19.50 7.22 -14.51
N ALA A 187 19.44 7.20 -15.84
CA ALA A 187 18.23 6.95 -16.62
C ALA A 187 18.44 5.82 -17.64
N GLY A 188 18.98 4.69 -17.16
CA GLY A 188 19.22 3.48 -17.97
C GLY A 188 18.10 2.45 -17.88
N GLU A 189 18.31 1.32 -18.54
CA GLU A 189 17.40 0.19 -18.63
C GLU A 189 17.96 -1.03 -17.87
N TYR A 190 17.10 -2.03 -17.65
CA TYR A 190 17.52 -3.31 -17.11
C TYR A 190 18.20 -4.15 -18.20
N VAL A 191 19.47 -4.48 -18.02
CA VAL A 191 20.26 -5.26 -18.97
C VAL A 191 21.04 -6.32 -18.21
N ALA A 192 21.05 -7.56 -18.70
CA ALA A 192 21.70 -8.68 -17.99
C ALA A 192 23.21 -8.46 -17.74
N HIS A 193 23.90 -7.78 -18.66
CA HIS A 193 25.32 -7.47 -18.59
C HIS A 193 25.54 -6.02 -19.08
N PRO A 194 25.35 -5.01 -18.22
CA PRO A 194 25.45 -3.62 -18.61
C PRO A 194 26.90 -3.22 -18.90
N ASP A 195 27.10 -2.40 -19.94
CA ASP A 195 28.42 -1.90 -20.38
C ASP A 195 28.58 -0.37 -20.22
N ASN A 196 27.59 0.29 -19.63
CA ASN A 196 27.57 1.70 -19.32
C ASN A 196 27.00 1.96 -17.91
N SER A 197 27.32 3.12 -17.33
CA SER A 197 27.00 3.45 -15.94
C SER A 197 25.50 3.53 -15.66
N ASP A 198 24.70 4.02 -16.60
CA ASP A 198 23.27 4.24 -16.40
C ASP A 198 22.53 2.91 -16.30
N ASP A 199 22.83 1.98 -17.21
CA ASP A 199 22.29 0.62 -17.17
C ASP A 199 22.87 -0.18 -16.01
N ALA A 200 24.14 0.03 -15.65
CA ALA A 200 24.76 -0.63 -14.51
C ALA A 200 24.09 -0.25 -13.18
N ILE A 201 23.78 1.03 -13.00
CA ILE A 201 23.05 1.53 -11.83
C ILE A 201 21.62 0.98 -11.84
N CYS A 202 20.91 1.06 -12.97
CA CYS A 202 19.53 0.60 -13.08
C CYS A 202 19.41 -0.91 -12.79
N THR A 203 20.25 -1.71 -13.44
CA THR A 203 20.33 -3.17 -13.26
C THR A 203 20.68 -3.54 -11.83
N GLY A 204 21.73 -2.93 -11.25
CA GLY A 204 22.15 -3.22 -9.88
C GLY A 204 21.07 -2.90 -8.84
N ILE A 205 20.32 -1.81 -9.02
CA ILE A 205 19.19 -1.47 -8.14
C ILE A 205 18.08 -2.51 -8.26
N LEU A 206 17.67 -2.86 -9.49
CA LEU A 206 16.60 -3.82 -9.72
C LEU A 206 16.97 -5.21 -9.20
N ASP A 207 18.19 -5.69 -9.47
CA ASP A 207 18.68 -6.96 -8.92
C ASP A 207 18.73 -6.95 -7.39
N ALA A 208 19.08 -5.82 -6.76
CA ALA A 208 19.03 -5.69 -5.31
C ALA A 208 17.60 -5.83 -4.76
N GLN A 209 16.60 -5.25 -5.44
CA GLN A 209 15.19 -5.38 -5.08
C GLN A 209 14.69 -6.82 -5.26
N ILE A 210 15.00 -7.45 -6.40
CA ILE A 210 14.60 -8.83 -6.70
C ILE A 210 15.25 -9.79 -5.69
N GLY A 211 16.55 -9.67 -5.46
CA GLY A 211 17.28 -10.50 -4.49
C GLY A 211 16.78 -10.34 -3.06
N LEU A 212 16.35 -9.12 -2.67
CA LEU A 212 15.64 -8.89 -1.41
C LEU A 212 14.35 -9.72 -1.34
N ILE A 213 13.49 -9.61 -2.35
CA ILE A 213 12.20 -10.31 -2.40
C ILE A 213 12.41 -11.82 -2.39
N GLU A 214 13.26 -12.35 -3.26
CA GLU A 214 13.59 -13.78 -3.33
C GLU A 214 14.06 -14.33 -1.99
N ARG A 215 15.03 -13.67 -1.38
CA ARG A 215 15.60 -14.10 -0.10
C ARG A 215 14.54 -14.10 0.99
N ARG A 216 13.65 -13.11 1.00
CA ARG A 216 12.57 -13.01 1.99
C ARG A 216 11.48 -14.05 1.77
N VAL A 217 11.03 -14.24 0.54
CA VAL A 217 10.05 -15.27 0.18
C VAL A 217 10.57 -16.67 0.55
N ARG A 218 11.83 -16.97 0.23
CA ARG A 218 12.47 -18.23 0.64
C ARG A 218 12.43 -18.44 2.16
N ARG A 219 12.78 -17.41 2.95
CA ARG A 219 12.73 -17.50 4.42
C ARG A 219 11.33 -17.71 4.96
N ILE A 220 10.33 -17.01 4.42
CA ILE A 220 8.93 -17.18 4.81
C ILE A 220 8.48 -18.60 4.50
N ARG A 221 8.84 -19.13 3.31
CA ARG A 221 8.54 -20.51 2.88
C ARG A 221 9.16 -21.54 3.82
N GLU A 222 10.44 -21.39 4.14
CA GLU A 222 11.16 -22.28 5.06
C GLU A 222 10.53 -22.30 6.46
N GLN A 223 10.14 -21.13 6.97
CA GLN A 223 9.51 -21.01 8.28
C GLN A 223 8.09 -21.58 8.32
N ALA A 224 7.33 -21.41 7.23
CA ALA A 224 5.95 -21.87 7.17
C ALA A 224 5.82 -23.34 6.73
N GLY A 225 6.83 -23.91 6.07
CA GLY A 225 6.75 -25.24 5.48
C GLY A 225 5.75 -25.35 4.32
N ALA A 226 5.38 -24.22 3.71
CA ALA A 226 4.32 -24.13 2.71
C ALA A 226 4.69 -23.15 1.58
N LEU A 227 4.02 -23.28 0.43
CA LEU A 227 4.16 -22.32 -0.67
C LEU A 227 3.73 -20.91 -0.23
N VAL A 228 4.39 -19.89 -0.77
CA VAL A 228 4.21 -18.49 -0.37
C VAL A 228 3.74 -17.66 -1.54
N HIS A 229 2.49 -17.20 -1.50
CA HIS A 229 1.93 -16.33 -2.53
C HIS A 229 2.54 -14.93 -2.41
N VAL A 230 3.03 -14.39 -3.51
CA VAL A 230 3.61 -13.06 -3.57
C VAL A 230 2.52 -12.06 -3.96
N VAL A 231 2.29 -11.07 -3.11
CA VAL A 231 1.34 -9.98 -3.35
C VAL A 231 2.13 -8.69 -3.43
N LEU A 232 2.21 -8.12 -4.63
CA LEU A 232 2.99 -6.93 -4.92
C LEU A 232 2.08 -5.71 -5.07
N SER A 233 2.44 -4.61 -4.42
CA SER A 233 1.75 -3.33 -4.47
C SER A 233 2.79 -2.20 -4.57
N GLY A 234 2.33 -0.95 -4.63
CA GLY A 234 3.17 0.23 -4.64
C GLY A 234 3.43 0.76 -6.05
N GLY A 235 3.86 2.03 -6.15
CA GLY A 235 4.03 2.72 -7.44
C GLY A 235 5.08 2.09 -8.36
N ARG A 236 6.05 1.36 -7.79
CA ARG A 236 7.08 0.60 -8.51
C ARG A 236 6.79 -0.90 -8.58
N GLY A 237 5.57 -1.30 -8.21
CA GLY A 237 5.08 -2.68 -8.35
C GLY A 237 5.18 -3.21 -9.77
N PRO A 238 4.76 -2.48 -10.82
CA PRO A 238 4.85 -2.96 -12.21
C PRO A 238 6.27 -3.31 -12.66
N ASP A 239 7.26 -2.49 -12.30
CA ASP A 239 8.67 -2.70 -12.64
C ASP A 239 9.17 -4.05 -12.10
N LEU A 240 8.90 -4.32 -10.81
CA LEU A 240 9.30 -5.56 -10.16
C LEU A 240 8.44 -6.75 -10.60
N PHE A 241 7.15 -6.55 -10.87
CA PHE A 241 6.24 -7.60 -11.33
C PHE A 241 6.74 -8.23 -12.63
N ALA A 242 7.11 -7.41 -13.61
CA ALA A 242 7.62 -7.87 -14.89
C ALA A 242 8.87 -8.74 -14.73
N LEU A 243 9.83 -8.29 -13.92
CA LEU A 243 11.08 -9.01 -13.67
C LEU A 243 10.85 -10.32 -12.90
N LEU A 244 10.06 -10.30 -11.83
CA LEU A 244 9.73 -11.49 -11.05
C LEU A 244 9.00 -12.56 -11.89
N ARG A 245 8.15 -12.14 -12.83
CA ARG A 245 7.44 -13.04 -13.75
C ARG A 245 8.35 -13.63 -14.83
N ALA A 246 9.36 -12.89 -15.26
CA ALA A 246 10.33 -13.34 -16.25
C ALA A 246 11.31 -14.39 -15.68
N GLN A 247 11.55 -14.36 -14.35
CA GLN A 247 12.42 -15.32 -13.69
C GLN A 247 11.71 -16.65 -13.41
N ALA A 248 12.19 -17.72 -14.06
CA ALA A 248 11.79 -19.09 -13.76
C ALA A 248 12.40 -19.51 -12.41
N GLY A 249 11.66 -19.43 -11.31
CA GLY A 249 12.20 -19.89 -10.01
C GLY A 249 11.32 -19.70 -8.79
N PHE A 250 10.33 -18.81 -8.84
CA PHE A 250 9.48 -18.56 -7.68
C PHE A 250 8.53 -19.71 -7.35
N GLY A 251 8.13 -20.52 -8.34
CA GLY A 251 7.24 -21.67 -8.16
C GLY A 251 5.93 -21.32 -7.43
N THR A 252 5.55 -20.04 -7.45
CA THR A 252 4.48 -19.49 -6.63
C THR A 252 3.66 -18.49 -7.43
N MET A 253 2.44 -18.27 -6.98
CA MET A 253 1.57 -17.24 -7.53
C MET A 253 2.14 -15.86 -7.18
N ILE A 254 2.25 -15.00 -8.19
CA ILE A 254 2.60 -13.59 -8.05
C ILE A 254 1.41 -12.78 -8.54
N ALA A 255 0.86 -11.93 -7.68
CA ALA A 255 -0.25 -11.02 -7.98
C ALA A 255 0.20 -9.57 -7.80
N HIS A 256 -0.30 -8.68 -8.65
CA HIS A 256 -0.11 -7.23 -8.52
C HIS A 256 -1.43 -6.58 -8.09
N GLU A 257 -1.44 -5.93 -6.94
CA GLU A 257 -2.60 -5.35 -6.26
C GLU A 257 -2.31 -3.87 -5.93
N PRO A 258 -2.55 -2.92 -6.85
CA PRO A 258 -2.06 -1.54 -6.75
C PRO A 258 -2.68 -0.72 -5.60
N ASP A 259 -3.86 -1.12 -5.14
CA ASP A 259 -4.69 -0.42 -4.15
C ASP A 259 -4.79 -1.18 -2.81
N LEU A 260 -3.80 -2.01 -2.51
CA LEU A 260 -3.84 -2.94 -1.37
C LEU A 260 -4.04 -2.24 -0.01
N VAL A 261 -3.44 -1.06 0.17
CA VAL A 261 -3.58 -0.24 1.39
C VAL A 261 -5.01 0.30 1.51
N LEU A 262 -5.55 0.86 0.42
CA LEU A 262 -6.91 1.39 0.37
C LEU A 262 -7.95 0.28 0.61
N ARG A 263 -7.73 -0.93 0.06
CA ARG A 263 -8.53 -2.12 0.35
C ARG A 263 -8.54 -2.43 1.85
N GLY A 264 -7.37 -2.41 2.50
CA GLY A 264 -7.28 -2.63 3.94
C GLY A 264 -7.98 -1.55 4.76
N LEU A 265 -7.84 -0.29 4.38
CA LEU A 265 -8.55 0.83 4.99
C LEU A 265 -10.07 0.70 4.85
N TRP A 266 -10.55 0.21 3.72
CA TRP A 266 -11.99 -0.05 3.52
C TRP A 266 -12.53 -1.07 4.51
N HIS A 267 -11.85 -2.21 4.69
CA HIS A 267 -12.23 -3.21 5.69
C HIS A 267 -12.15 -2.65 7.12
N ARG A 268 -11.18 -1.79 7.42
CA ARG A 268 -11.09 -1.12 8.72
C ARG A 268 -12.22 -0.12 8.95
N ALA A 269 -12.59 0.65 7.93
CA ALA A 269 -13.72 1.56 8.00
C ALA A 269 -15.05 0.80 8.22
N ARG A 270 -15.23 -0.37 7.58
CA ARG A 270 -16.38 -1.24 7.81
C ARG A 270 -16.47 -1.73 9.25
N ALA A 271 -15.38 -2.23 9.80
CA ALA A 271 -15.33 -2.68 11.20
C ALA A 271 -15.74 -1.56 12.17
N LEU A 272 -15.19 -0.35 11.99
CA LEU A 272 -15.53 0.82 12.81
C LEU A 272 -17.01 1.21 12.70
N ALA A 273 -17.59 1.13 11.50
CA ALA A 273 -19.00 1.44 11.28
C ALA A 273 -19.92 0.41 11.95
N SER A 274 -19.56 -0.88 11.93
CA SER A 274 -20.31 -1.94 12.62
C SER A 274 -20.26 -1.77 14.14
N ASP A 275 -19.08 -1.51 14.72
CA ASP A 275 -18.92 -1.31 16.17
C ASP A 275 -19.74 -0.10 16.67
N ALA A 276 -19.80 0.97 15.87
CA ALA A 276 -20.58 2.16 16.19
C ALA A 276 -22.11 1.92 16.18
N VAL A 277 -22.60 0.99 15.36
CA VAL A 277 -24.01 0.57 15.36
C VAL A 277 -24.31 -0.28 16.59
N THR A 278 -23.45 -1.26 16.91
CA THR A 278 -23.63 -2.13 18.09
C THR A 278 -23.66 -1.34 19.39
N ASN A 279 -22.79 -0.33 19.54
CA ASN A 279 -22.73 0.51 20.73
C ASN A 279 -23.88 1.53 20.87
N ARG A 280 -24.75 1.69 19.85
CA ARG A 280 -25.96 2.54 19.94
C ARG A 280 -27.22 1.76 20.34
N VAL A 281 -27.16 0.43 20.35
CA VAL A 281 -28.30 -0.46 20.64
C VAL A 281 -28.24 -0.97 22.10
N LEU A 282 -27.15 -0.69 22.81
CA LEU A 282 -26.96 -0.96 24.24
C LEU A 282 -27.14 0.33 25.06
#